data_AF-A0A161MKR1-F1
#
_entry.id   AF-A0A161MKR1-F1
#
_cell.length_a   1.000
_cell.length_b   1.000
_cell.length_c   1.000
_cell.angle_alpha   90.00
_cell.angle_beta   90.00
_cell.angle_gamma   90.00
#
_symmetry.space_group_name_H-M   'P 1'
#
loop_
_entity.id
_entity.type
_entity.pdbx_description
1 polymer ?
#
loop_
_entity_poly.entity_id
_entity_poly.type
_entity_poly.pdbx_seq_one_letter_code
_entity_poly.pdbx_strand_id
1 'polypeptide(L)'
;ENLSTQLANLTEFLSLECEPPIVWFSPDKVASSHLADTLRFGMLELQEHLETFLDKKDQASECIESLKVTLKLQENADMSVVLDMGRSLYKLHFQLVLLLEAANKMYSALNTTAQENSLQNLSGDVVSIKKQLLRAEEEMGMTASSLGSGVSEPNKSPSLSVEPDTLVRLLQEAKWGPALDLARATRGSLGS
;
A
#
# COMPACT_ATOMS: atom_id res chain seq x y z
N GLU A 1 16.36 2.62 22.90
CA GLU A 1 16.75 2.58 21.47
C GLU A 1 16.96 4.01 20.98
N ASN A 2 17.90 4.25 20.06
CA ASN A 2 18.14 5.58 19.50
C ASN A 2 17.06 5.87 18.43
N LEU A 3 16.52 7.10 18.40
CA LEU A 3 15.55 7.56 17.39
C LEU A 3 16.01 7.26 15.96
N SER A 4 17.32 7.37 15.69
CA SER A 4 17.92 7.01 14.40
C SER A 4 17.67 5.55 14.02
N THR A 5 17.83 4.63 14.97
CA THR A 5 17.56 3.20 14.76
C THR A 5 16.08 2.94 14.51
N GLN A 6 15.18 3.62 15.23
CA GLN A 6 13.73 3.48 15.03
C GLN A 6 13.30 3.99 13.66
N LEU A 7 13.83 5.14 13.22
CA LEU A 7 13.56 5.69 11.89
C LEU A 7 14.15 4.82 10.76
N ALA A 8 15.35 4.27 10.96
CA ALA A 8 15.95 3.35 10.00
C ALA A 8 15.12 2.09 9.82
N ASN A 9 14.69 1.46 10.93
CA ASN A 9 13.84 0.27 10.90
C ASN A 9 12.48 0.56 10.25
N LEU A 10 11.87 1.72 10.54
CA LEU A 10 10.63 2.14 9.90
C LEU A 10 10.82 2.34 8.39
N THR A 11 11.92 2.97 7.98
CA THR A 11 12.21 3.20 6.56
C THR A 11 12.45 1.88 5.81
N GLU A 12 13.21 0.97 6.41
CA GLU A 12 13.44 -0.38 5.86
C GLU A 12 12.11 -1.13 5.72
N PHE A 13 11.29 -1.14 6.77
CA PHE A 13 9.96 -1.75 6.75
C PHE A 13 9.07 -1.16 5.63
N LEU A 14 8.96 0.17 5.54
CA LEU A 14 8.17 0.83 4.50
C LEU A 14 8.73 0.61 3.09
N SER A 15 10.04 0.40 2.94
CA SER A 15 10.65 0.07 1.65
C SER A 15 10.34 -1.35 1.17
N LEU A 16 10.10 -2.27 2.11
CA LEU A 16 9.74 -3.67 1.83
C LEU A 16 8.24 -3.82 1.56
N GLU A 17 7.41 -3.08 2.29
CA GLU A 17 5.95 -3.06 2.16
C GLU A 17 5.51 -1.93 1.22
N CYS A 18 5.74 -2.10 -0.09
CA CYS A 18 5.46 -1.08 -1.11
C CYS A 18 3.97 -0.85 -1.42
N GLU A 19 3.06 -1.65 -0.86
CA GLU A 19 1.63 -1.54 -1.18
C GLU A 19 0.88 -0.84 -0.04
N PRO A 20 0.17 0.27 -0.32
CA PRO A 20 -0.64 0.92 0.70
C PRO A 20 -1.69 -0.06 1.24
N PRO A 21 -2.07 0.04 2.52
CA PRO A 21 -3.05 -0.86 3.10
C PRO A 21 -4.38 -0.75 2.35
N ILE A 22 -4.80 -1.85 1.75
CA ILE A 22 -6.10 -1.94 1.07
C ILE A 22 -7.12 -2.45 2.07
N VAL A 23 -8.21 -1.70 2.22
CA VAL A 23 -9.29 -2.02 3.16
C VAL A 23 -10.55 -2.37 2.39
N TRP A 24 -11.05 -3.58 2.60
CA TRP A 24 -12.31 -4.07 2.06
C TRP A 24 -13.27 -4.36 3.21
N PHE A 25 -14.50 -3.89 3.09
CA PHE A 25 -15.59 -4.22 4.01
C PHE A 25 -16.90 -4.30 3.24
N SER A 26 -17.84 -5.10 3.72
CA SER A 26 -19.18 -5.18 3.16
C SER A 26 -20.00 -3.97 3.64
N PRO A 27 -20.42 -3.05 2.75
CA PRO A 27 -21.16 -1.85 3.16
C PRO A 27 -22.46 -2.20 3.91
N ASP A 28 -23.14 -3.28 3.50
CA ASP A 28 -24.39 -3.75 4.10
C ASP A 28 -24.23 -4.26 5.54
N LYS A 29 -22.99 -4.52 5.97
CA LYS A 29 -22.65 -4.98 7.32
C LYS A 29 -22.19 -3.85 8.23
N VAL A 30 -22.08 -2.63 7.72
CA VAL A 30 -21.63 -1.46 8.47
C VAL A 30 -22.81 -0.51 8.67
N ALA A 31 -23.31 -0.42 9.89
CA ALA A 31 -24.37 0.50 10.28
C ALA A 31 -23.86 1.94 10.52
N SER A 32 -22.94 2.42 9.67
CA SER A 32 -22.39 3.78 9.76
C SER A 32 -22.60 4.52 8.44
N SER A 33 -23.51 5.49 8.45
CA SER A 33 -23.76 6.37 7.30
C SER A 33 -22.60 7.31 6.99
N HIS A 34 -21.60 7.41 7.87
CA HIS A 34 -20.53 8.40 7.78
C HIS A 34 -19.13 7.79 7.68
N LEU A 35 -18.96 6.47 7.79
CA LEU A 35 -17.63 5.86 7.67
C LEU A 35 -17.00 6.16 6.31
N ALA A 36 -17.77 6.00 5.22
CA ALA A 36 -17.27 6.26 3.87
C ALA A 36 -16.75 7.70 3.71
N ASP A 37 -17.52 8.68 4.18
CA ASP A 37 -17.12 10.09 4.16
C ASP A 37 -15.92 10.35 5.07
N THR A 38 -15.88 9.77 6.27
CA THR A 38 -14.76 9.89 7.21
C THR A 38 -13.46 9.39 6.58
N LEU A 39 -13.50 8.23 5.91
CA LEU A 39 -12.34 7.67 5.22
C LEU A 39 -11.97 8.48 3.98
N ARG A 40 -12.96 8.97 3.23
CA ARG A 40 -12.73 9.82 2.06
C ARG A 40 -12.04 11.12 2.44
N PHE A 41 -12.54 11.85 3.44
CA PHE A 41 -11.94 13.09 3.89
C PHE A 41 -10.60 12.85 4.59
N GLY A 42 -10.49 11.78 5.39
CA GLY A 42 -9.21 11.38 5.99
C GLY A 42 -8.15 11.07 4.93
N MET A 43 -8.53 10.43 3.82
CA MET A 43 -7.60 10.17 2.71
C MET A 43 -7.11 11.45 2.04
N LEU A 44 -7.99 12.45 1.88
CA LEU A 44 -7.61 13.75 1.34
C LEU A 44 -6.65 14.50 2.29
N GLU A 45 -6.92 14.47 3.59
CA GLU A 45 -6.03 15.04 4.63
C GLU A 45 -4.67 14.34 4.61
N LEU A 46 -4.65 13.00 4.54
CA LEU A 46 -3.42 12.21 4.44
C LEU A 46 -2.62 12.56 3.19
N GLN A 47 -3.30 12.71 2.05
CA GLN A 47 -2.68 13.11 0.78
C GLN A 47 -2.03 14.50 0.88
N GLU A 48 -2.73 15.48 1.45
CA GLU A 48 -2.21 16.83 1.64
C GLU A 48 -0.98 16.83 2.56
N HIS A 49 -1.03 16.07 3.66
CA HIS A 49 0.12 15.90 4.56
C HIS A 49 1.29 15.21 3.88
N LEU A 50 1.05 14.23 3.00
CA LEU A 50 2.09 13.52 2.26
C LEU A 50 2.76 14.44 1.24
N GLU A 51 1.99 15.17 0.44
CA GLU A 51 2.51 16.15 -0.52
C GLU A 51 3.38 17.18 0.19
N THR A 52 2.85 17.76 1.26
CA THR A 52 3.58 18.74 2.08
C THR A 52 4.84 18.14 2.73
N PHE A 53 4.80 16.85 3.12
CA PHE A 53 5.96 16.15 3.67
C PHE A 53 7.05 15.98 2.62
N LEU A 54 6.69 15.62 1.38
CA LEU A 54 7.62 15.48 0.27
C LEU A 54 8.31 16.81 -0.07
N ASP A 55 7.56 17.91 -0.13
CA ASP A 55 8.13 19.25 -0.34
C ASP A 55 9.13 19.64 0.76
N LYS A 56 8.78 19.37 2.02
CA LYS A 56 9.66 19.64 3.17
C LYS A 56 10.88 18.73 3.17
N LYS A 57 10.76 17.50 2.66
CA LYS A 57 11.87 16.55 2.55
C LYS A 57 12.89 17.05 1.53
N ASP A 58 12.41 17.57 0.40
CA ASP A 58 13.27 18.16 -0.63
C ASP A 58 13.96 19.43 -0.09
N GLN A 59 13.23 20.33 0.60
CA GLN A 59 13.82 21.50 1.28
C GLN A 59 14.89 21.11 2.32
N ALA A 60 14.63 20.07 3.12
CA ALA A 60 15.60 19.59 4.09
C ALA A 60 16.86 19.03 3.42
N SER A 61 16.69 18.31 2.30
CA SER A 61 17.80 17.80 1.50
C SER A 61 18.66 18.94 0.93
N GLU A 62 18.05 20.02 0.45
CA GLU A 62 18.76 21.20 -0.04
C GLU A 62 19.57 21.90 1.07
N CYS A 63 18.98 22.07 2.27
CA CYS A 63 19.71 22.64 3.41
C CYS A 63 20.90 21.78 3.82
N ILE A 64 20.76 20.46 3.83
CA ILE A 64 21.85 19.52 4.15
C ILE A 64 22.96 19.63 3.10
N GLU A 65 22.63 19.69 1.81
CA GLU A 65 23.64 19.83 0.77
C GLU A 65 24.35 21.18 0.84
N SER A 66 23.63 22.27 1.11
CA SER A 66 24.21 23.60 1.34
C SER A 66 25.22 23.60 2.52
N LEU A 67 24.87 22.94 3.63
CA LEU A 67 25.79 22.79 4.76
C LEU A 67 27.04 21.99 4.37
N LYS A 68 26.87 20.87 3.63
CA LYS A 68 28.00 20.05 3.15
C LYS A 68 28.93 20.83 2.23
N VAL A 69 28.40 21.67 1.35
CA VAL A 69 29.20 22.56 0.48
C VAL A 69 29.95 23.59 1.32
N THR A 70 29.28 24.22 2.28
CA THR A 70 29.89 25.22 3.17
C THR A 70 31.06 24.64 3.95
N LEU A 71 30.89 23.45 4.54
CA LEU A 71 31.94 22.74 5.28
C LEU A 71 33.14 22.31 4.41
N LYS A 72 32.95 22.15 3.09
CA LYS A 72 34.05 21.86 2.15
C LYS A 72 34.84 23.12 1.77
N LEU A 73 34.19 24.27 1.77
CA LEU A 73 34.78 25.54 1.35
C LEU A 73 35.39 26.33 2.52
N GLN A 74 34.89 26.13 3.74
CA GLN A 74 35.34 26.79 4.96
C GLN A 74 35.40 25.76 6.10
N GLU A 75 36.40 25.85 6.97
CA GLU A 75 36.56 24.92 8.10
C GLU A 75 35.37 24.97 9.09
N ASN A 76 34.67 26.10 9.16
CA ASN A 76 33.51 26.30 10.04
C ASN A 76 32.30 26.75 9.23
N ALA A 77 31.17 26.05 9.42
CA ALA A 77 29.90 26.49 8.87
C ALA A 77 29.39 27.74 9.60
N ASP A 78 28.83 28.69 8.84
CA ASP A 78 28.09 29.81 9.42
C ASP A 78 26.92 29.27 10.27
N MET A 79 26.78 29.82 11.47
CA MET A 79 25.68 29.52 12.39
C MET A 79 24.33 29.69 11.71
N SER A 80 24.19 30.64 10.77
CA SER A 80 22.96 30.84 9.99
C SER A 80 22.55 29.60 9.19
N VAL A 81 23.49 28.97 8.48
CA VAL A 81 23.27 27.77 7.67
C VAL A 81 22.89 26.57 8.53
N VAL A 82 23.54 26.42 9.69
CA VAL A 82 23.21 25.37 10.67
C VAL A 82 21.80 25.55 11.22
N LEU A 83 21.41 26.79 11.54
CA LEU A 83 20.07 27.10 12.03
C LEU A 83 18.99 26.87 10.97
N ASP A 84 19.26 27.20 9.72
CA ASP A 84 18.33 26.97 8.60
C ASP A 84 18.11 25.47 8.37
N MET A 85 19.18 24.67 8.41
CA MET A 85 19.07 23.21 8.36
C MET A 85 18.27 22.66 9.55
N GLY A 86 18.56 23.13 10.77
CA GLY A 86 17.81 22.73 11.96
C GLY A 86 16.31 23.06 11.84
N ARG A 87 15.97 24.22 11.28
CA ARG A 87 14.58 24.64 11.03
C ARG A 87 13.89 23.78 9.98
N SER A 88 14.56 23.42 8.88
CA SER A 88 13.94 22.58 7.85
C SER A 88 13.73 21.14 8.34
N LEU A 89 14.69 20.58 9.10
CA LEU A 89 14.56 19.28 9.77
C LEU A 89 13.40 19.27 10.78
N TYR A 90 13.26 20.31 11.59
CA TYR A 90 12.13 20.43 12.52
C TYR A 90 10.79 20.45 11.78
N LYS A 91 10.67 21.25 10.71
CA LYS A 91 9.46 21.31 9.88
C LYS A 91 9.13 19.97 9.23
N LEU A 92 10.14 19.26 8.71
CA LEU A 92 10.00 17.93 8.14
C LEU A 92 9.47 16.94 9.18
N HIS A 93 10.09 16.91 10.35
CA HIS A 93 9.66 16.03 11.45
C HIS A 93 8.23 16.36 11.90
N PHE A 94 7.92 17.64 12.11
CA PHE A 94 6.56 18.06 12.47
C PHE A 94 5.53 17.60 11.43
N GLN A 95 5.86 17.70 10.14
CA GLN A 95 4.97 17.22 9.09
C GLN A 95 4.82 15.70 9.07
N LEU A 96 5.87 14.93 9.40
CA LEU A 96 5.78 13.48 9.59
C LEU A 96 4.81 13.12 10.71
N VAL A 97 4.84 13.87 11.82
CA VAL A 97 3.91 13.66 12.94
C VAL A 97 2.47 13.87 12.49
N LEU A 98 2.18 14.95 11.74
CA LEU A 98 0.84 15.20 11.20
C LEU A 98 0.38 14.09 10.25
N LEU A 99 1.26 13.62 9.37
CA LEU A 99 0.97 12.51 8.46
C LEU A 99 0.60 11.22 9.23
N LEU A 100 1.39 10.87 10.25
CA LEU A 100 1.13 9.72 11.11
C LEU A 100 -0.16 9.87 11.93
N GLU A 101 -0.44 11.08 12.41
CA GLU A 101 -1.67 11.38 13.15
C GLU A 101 -2.91 11.20 12.26
N ALA A 102 -2.90 11.73 11.03
CA ALA A 102 -3.99 11.55 10.07
C ALA A 102 -4.20 10.07 9.71
N ALA A 103 -3.12 9.32 9.45
CA ALA A 103 -3.19 7.88 9.21
C ALA A 103 -3.80 7.13 10.40
N ASN A 104 -3.36 7.47 11.62
CA ASN A 104 -3.85 6.84 12.83
C ASN A 104 -5.33 7.17 13.12
N LYS A 105 -5.79 8.38 12.81
CA LYS A 105 -7.21 8.77 12.90
C LYS A 105 -8.08 7.89 11.99
N MET A 106 -7.68 7.71 10.75
CA MET A 106 -8.40 6.83 9.80
C MET A 106 -8.40 5.37 10.27
N TYR A 107 -7.24 4.86 10.69
CA TYR A 107 -7.11 3.50 11.23
C TYR A 107 -8.02 3.30 12.44
N SER A 108 -8.06 4.28 13.36
CA SER A 108 -8.91 4.24 14.54
C SER A 108 -10.39 4.20 14.17
N ALA A 109 -10.82 5.03 13.20
CA ALA A 109 -12.21 5.04 12.72
C ALA A 109 -12.62 3.68 12.14
N LEU A 110 -11.74 3.06 11.33
CA LEU A 110 -11.94 1.72 10.79
C LEU A 110 -12.06 0.67 11.90
N ASN A 111 -11.11 0.66 12.84
CA ASN A 111 -11.05 -0.33 13.90
C ASN A 111 -12.25 -0.22 14.84
N THR A 112 -12.65 1.00 15.23
CA THR A 112 -13.85 1.25 16.02
C THR A 112 -15.10 0.75 15.29
N THR A 113 -15.25 1.09 14.01
CA THR A 113 -16.43 0.65 13.24
C THR A 113 -16.47 -0.87 13.08
N ALA A 114 -15.32 -1.51 12.85
CA ALA A 114 -15.22 -2.96 12.78
C ALA A 114 -15.65 -3.63 14.10
N GLN A 115 -15.22 -3.10 15.24
CA GLN A 115 -15.62 -3.61 16.56
C GLN A 115 -17.11 -3.42 16.82
N GLU A 116 -17.66 -2.24 16.56
CA GLU A 116 -19.08 -1.92 16.76
C GLU A 116 -20.00 -2.81 15.92
N ASN A 117 -19.56 -3.20 14.72
CA ASN A 117 -20.31 -4.04 13.80
C ASN A 117 -19.93 -5.54 13.88
N SER A 118 -19.07 -5.92 14.84
CA SER A 118 -18.60 -7.31 15.00
C SER A 118 -18.04 -7.90 13.70
N LEU A 119 -17.30 -7.10 12.92
CA LEU A 119 -16.70 -7.55 11.67
C LEU A 119 -15.53 -8.50 11.92
N GLN A 120 -15.42 -9.53 11.09
CA GLN A 120 -14.29 -10.45 11.11
C GLN A 120 -13.11 -9.88 10.31
N ASN A 121 -11.91 -9.94 10.87
CA ASN A 121 -10.68 -9.61 10.15
C ASN A 121 -10.28 -10.77 9.24
N LEU A 122 -10.30 -10.54 7.93
CA LEU A 122 -9.94 -11.52 6.89
C LEU A 122 -8.57 -11.23 6.24
N SER A 123 -7.82 -10.23 6.72
CA SER A 123 -6.57 -9.80 6.10
C SER A 123 -5.55 -10.95 6.03
N GLY A 124 -5.47 -11.79 7.07
CA GLY A 124 -4.57 -12.95 7.07
C GLY A 124 -4.91 -13.98 5.99
N ASP A 125 -6.19 -14.28 5.82
CA ASP A 125 -6.67 -15.23 4.80
C ASP A 125 -6.42 -14.68 3.39
N VAL A 126 -6.70 -13.39 3.18
CA VAL A 126 -6.48 -12.71 1.90
C VAL A 126 -4.99 -12.68 1.54
N VAL A 127 -4.10 -12.34 2.48
CA VAL A 127 -2.65 -12.36 2.26
C VAL A 127 -2.16 -13.77 1.92
N SER A 128 -2.66 -14.78 2.62
CA SER A 128 -2.34 -16.19 2.35
C SER A 128 -2.78 -16.59 0.94
N ILE A 129 -4.03 -16.31 0.56
CA ILE A 129 -4.56 -16.60 -0.78
C ILE A 129 -3.75 -15.86 -1.85
N LYS A 130 -3.44 -14.57 -1.66
CA LYS A 130 -2.62 -13.78 -2.60
C LYS A 130 -1.26 -14.44 -2.83
N LYS A 131 -0.59 -14.87 -1.76
CA LYS A 131 0.70 -15.56 -1.85
C LYS A 131 0.62 -16.88 -2.62
N GLN A 132 -0.44 -17.66 -2.40
CA GLN A 132 -0.65 -18.94 -3.10
C GLN A 132 -0.94 -18.73 -4.60
N LEU A 133 -1.73 -17.71 -4.93
CA LEU A 133 -2.01 -17.33 -6.31
C LEU A 133 -0.75 -16.85 -7.04
N LEU A 134 0.07 -16.01 -6.41
CA LEU A 134 1.35 -15.56 -6.98
C LEU A 134 2.28 -16.73 -7.28
N ARG A 135 2.42 -17.67 -6.33
CA ARG A 135 3.22 -18.89 -6.55
C ARG A 135 2.70 -19.72 -7.73
N ALA A 136 1.39 -19.94 -7.80
CA ALA A 136 0.80 -20.71 -8.89
C ALA A 136 0.99 -20.03 -10.25
N GLU A 137 0.97 -18.70 -10.29
CA GLU A 137 1.27 -17.92 -11.49
C GLU A 137 2.73 -18.09 -11.93
N GLU A 138 3.69 -18.05 -11.01
CA GLU A 138 5.11 -18.31 -11.28
C GLU A 138 5.34 -19.73 -11.83
N GLU A 139 4.73 -20.74 -11.21
CA GLU A 139 4.83 -22.15 -11.63
C GLU A 139 4.25 -22.37 -13.05
N MET A 140 3.13 -21.71 -13.36
CA MET A 140 2.51 -21.74 -14.69
C MET A 140 3.38 -21.05 -15.76
N GLY A 141 4.05 -19.94 -15.42
CA GLY A 141 5.01 -19.28 -16.32
C GLY A 141 6.25 -20.13 -16.62
N MET A 142 6.74 -20.88 -15.62
CA MET A 142 7.90 -21.78 -15.78
C MET A 142 7.59 -23.00 -16.65
N THR A 143 6.37 -23.54 -16.57
CA THR A 143 5.94 -24.67 -17.42
C THR A 143 5.78 -24.26 -18.89
N ALA A 144 5.26 -23.05 -19.17
CA ALA A 144 5.18 -22.52 -20.53
C ALA A 144 6.56 -22.24 -21.15
N SER A 145 7.57 -21.92 -20.34
CA SER A 145 8.94 -21.64 -20.78
C SER A 145 9.76 -22.90 -21.06
N SER A 146 9.38 -24.05 -20.48
CA SER A 146 10.05 -25.35 -20.64
C SER A 146 9.51 -26.17 -21.82
N LEU A 147 8.29 -25.88 -22.27
CA LEU A 147 7.67 -26.48 -23.45
C LEU A 147 7.73 -25.47 -24.60
N GLY A 148 8.75 -25.60 -25.45
CA GLY A 148 9.02 -24.70 -26.56
C GLY A 148 7.78 -24.37 -27.43
N SER A 149 7.71 -23.10 -27.83
CA SER A 149 6.81 -22.50 -28.83
C SER A 149 5.90 -23.49 -29.59
N GLY A 150 4.73 -23.75 -29.01
CA GLY A 150 3.59 -24.32 -29.71
C GLY A 150 2.54 -23.24 -29.86
N VAL A 151 2.41 -22.67 -31.06
CA VAL A 151 1.38 -21.71 -31.43
C VAL A 151 0.01 -22.27 -31.03
N SER A 152 -0.61 -21.68 -30.01
CA SER A 152 -2.01 -21.93 -29.68
C SER A 152 -2.82 -20.77 -30.26
N GLU A 153 -3.65 -21.11 -31.24
CA GLU A 153 -4.59 -20.21 -31.91
C GLU A 153 -5.46 -19.42 -30.91
N PRO A 154 -5.93 -18.21 -31.26
CA PRO A 154 -6.84 -17.43 -30.43
C PRO A 154 -8.21 -18.09 -30.45
N ASN A 155 -8.41 -19.09 -29.59
CA ASN A 155 -9.66 -19.81 -29.54
C ASN A 155 -10.72 -18.96 -28.83
N LYS A 156 -11.84 -18.83 -29.52
CA LYS A 156 -13.00 -17.99 -29.21
C LYS A 156 -13.39 -18.02 -27.74
N SER A 157 -13.59 -16.85 -27.16
CA SER A 157 -14.23 -16.66 -25.86
C SER A 157 -15.57 -17.41 -25.82
N PRO A 158 -15.72 -18.47 -25.02
CA PRO A 158 -17.04 -18.91 -24.63
C PRO A 158 -17.53 -17.83 -23.67
N SER A 159 -18.72 -17.29 -23.91
CA SER A 159 -19.49 -16.60 -22.89
C SER A 159 -19.81 -17.61 -21.78
N LEU A 160 -18.84 -17.87 -20.90
CA LEU A 160 -19.02 -18.67 -19.71
C LEU A 160 -19.88 -17.84 -18.77
N SER A 161 -21.13 -18.24 -18.59
CA SER A 161 -21.92 -17.88 -17.43
C SER A 161 -21.22 -18.48 -16.22
N VAL A 162 -20.20 -17.79 -15.71
CA VAL A 162 -19.48 -18.21 -14.51
C VAL A 162 -20.41 -17.94 -13.32
N GLU A 163 -20.94 -19.00 -12.73
CA GLU A 163 -21.65 -18.92 -11.46
C GLU A 163 -20.78 -18.15 -10.44
N PRO A 164 -21.33 -17.13 -9.75
CA PRO A 164 -20.56 -16.18 -8.94
C PRO A 164 -19.71 -16.86 -7.86
N ASP A 165 -20.17 -18.02 -7.35
CA ASP A 165 -19.49 -18.76 -6.28
C ASP A 165 -18.41 -19.72 -6.79
N THR A 166 -18.24 -19.87 -8.10
CA THR A 166 -17.26 -20.81 -8.67
C THR A 166 -15.84 -20.42 -8.27
N LEU A 167 -15.51 -19.13 -8.32
CA LEU A 167 -14.19 -18.66 -7.92
C LEU A 167 -13.93 -18.93 -6.44
N VAL A 168 -14.91 -18.64 -5.57
CA VAL A 168 -14.81 -18.85 -4.12
C VAL A 168 -14.55 -20.33 -3.82
N ARG A 169 -15.29 -21.24 -4.47
CA ARG A 169 -15.10 -22.68 -4.32
C ARG A 169 -13.72 -23.15 -4.77
N LEU A 170 -13.21 -22.65 -5.91
CA LEU A 170 -11.87 -22.98 -6.37
C LEU A 170 -10.78 -22.52 -5.37
N LEU A 171 -10.94 -21.33 -4.78
CA LEU A 171 -10.04 -20.83 -3.75
C LEU A 171 -10.11 -21.67 -2.47
N GLN A 172 -11.31 -22.06 -2.02
CA GLN A 172 -11.51 -22.92 -0.86
C GLN A 172 -10.91 -24.33 -1.05
N GLU A 173 -10.99 -24.87 -2.26
CA GLU A 173 -10.42 -26.17 -2.63
C GLU A 173 -8.91 -26.10 -2.97
N ALA A 174 -8.27 -24.94 -2.78
CA ALA A 174 -6.86 -24.68 -3.13
C ALA A 174 -6.51 -24.99 -4.61
N LYS A 175 -7.48 -24.82 -5.51
CA LYS A 175 -7.31 -25.00 -6.97
C LYS A 175 -6.84 -23.70 -7.62
N TRP A 176 -5.59 -23.33 -7.36
CA TRP A 176 -5.03 -22.01 -7.73
C TRP A 176 -4.94 -21.77 -9.25
N GLY A 177 -4.47 -22.74 -10.04
CA GLY A 177 -4.37 -22.61 -11.49
C GLY A 177 -5.73 -22.34 -12.18
N PRO A 178 -6.74 -23.21 -11.98
CA PRO A 178 -8.08 -22.96 -12.47
C PRO A 178 -8.70 -21.65 -11.95
N ALA A 179 -8.41 -21.26 -10.70
CA ALA A 179 -8.87 -19.98 -10.16
C ALA A 179 -8.26 -18.78 -10.91
N LEU A 180 -6.96 -18.85 -11.24
CA LEU A 180 -6.27 -17.82 -12.03
C LEU A 180 -6.83 -17.72 -13.45
N ASP A 181 -7.04 -18.86 -14.12
CA ASP A 181 -7.60 -18.88 -15.48
C ASP A 181 -9.02 -18.31 -15.51
N LEU A 182 -9.83 -18.66 -14.51
CA LEU A 182 -11.18 -18.12 -14.35
C LEU A 182 -11.15 -16.61 -14.09
N ALA A 183 -10.29 -16.14 -13.19
CA ALA A 183 -10.13 -14.72 -12.89
C ALA A 183 -9.64 -13.91 -14.10
N ARG A 184 -8.75 -14.49 -14.93
CA ARG A 184 -8.29 -13.87 -16.18
C ARG A 184 -9.39 -13.81 -17.23
N ALA A 185 -10.15 -14.91 -17.39
CA ALA A 185 -11.26 -14.99 -18.34
C ALA A 185 -12.41 -14.04 -17.98
N THR A 186 -12.58 -13.72 -16.69
CA THR A 186 -13.64 -12.83 -16.18
C THR A 186 -13.17 -11.38 -15.97
N ARG A 187 -11.89 -11.07 -16.24
CA ARG A 187 -11.32 -9.72 -16.11
C ARG A 187 -12.01 -8.77 -17.09
N GLY A 188 -12.96 -7.98 -16.58
CA GLY A 188 -13.79 -7.04 -17.35
C GLY A 188 -15.30 -7.30 -17.26
N SER A 189 -15.74 -8.48 -16.79
CA SER A 189 -17.16 -8.81 -16.60
C SER A 189 -17.66 -8.62 -15.16
N LEU A 190 -16.74 -8.59 -14.18
CA LEU A 190 -17.05 -8.50 -12.74
C LEU A 190 -17.00 -7.06 -12.19
N GLY A 191 -16.86 -6.05 -13.06
CA GLY A 191 -16.70 -4.64 -12.70
C GLY A 191 -17.86 -3.73 -13.10
N SER A 192 -19.02 -4.29 -13.46
CA SER A 192 -20.26 -3.55 -13.76
C SER A 192 -21.27 -3.67 -12.64
#